data_AF-A0A1F6H654-F1
#
_entry.id   AF-A0A1F6H654-F1
#
_cell.length_a   1.000
_cell.length_b   1.000
_cell.length_c   1.000
_cell.angle_alpha   90.00
_cell.angle_beta   90.00
_cell.angle_gamma   90.00
#
_symmetry.space_group_name_H-M   'P 1'
#
loop_
_entity.id
_entity.type
_entity.pdbx_description
1 polymer ?
#
loop_
_entity_poly.entity_id
_entity_poly.type
_entity_poly.pdbx_seq_one_letter_code
_entity_poly.pdbx_strand_id
1 'polypeptide(L)'
;MAYVKYVQSGQYLETYQYQNDLPERHFTNKKQKRSRFIRIYAQRRVDNVRRQKKQFIRLVRANLCGNFYPALFTFSMVESVPVECAWKIWSDFIKRARKRFGSDFRYITVIEFQKRGAPHFHALWWGLDSKLVKNERSDRTIQNIWGYGYVDCISTDGSPALAEYLAKYMQKSLSDNRLCGKKAYRASCNVLRPVSGTHKAFFACIDQVVDKQDIVFEVKYDVQYLGRCIYKIYKSRNAPVDIIN
;
A
#
# COMPACT_ATOMS: atom_id res chain seq x y z
N MET A 1 17.03 -12.45 -24.84
CA MET A 1 17.50 -11.18 -24.23
C MET A 1 17.08 -11.17 -22.77
N ALA A 2 17.85 -10.61 -21.83
CA ALA A 2 17.49 -10.55 -20.42
C ALA A 2 16.05 -10.01 -20.16
N TYR A 3 15.31 -10.66 -19.26
CA TYR A 3 14.03 -10.12 -18.77
C TYR A 3 14.31 -8.90 -17.89
N VAL A 4 13.48 -7.86 -18.02
CA VAL A 4 13.58 -6.65 -17.21
C VAL A 4 12.22 -6.25 -16.69
N LYS A 5 12.21 -5.63 -15.51
CA LYS A 5 11.01 -5.06 -14.91
C LYS A 5 11.36 -3.79 -14.17
N TYR A 6 10.46 -2.82 -14.22
CA TYR A 6 10.54 -1.62 -13.41
C TYR A 6 9.21 -1.34 -12.70
N VAL A 7 9.29 -0.63 -11.57
CA VAL A 7 8.13 -0.17 -10.82
C VAL A 7 8.38 1.24 -10.31
N GLN A 8 7.56 2.20 -10.73
CA GLN A 8 7.57 3.58 -10.23
C GLN A 8 6.56 3.73 -9.10
N SER A 9 6.98 4.28 -7.97
CA SER A 9 6.11 4.67 -6.85
C SER A 9 6.56 5.98 -6.23
N GLY A 10 5.87 7.08 -6.55
CA GLY A 10 6.24 8.41 -6.08
C GLY A 10 7.58 8.83 -6.69
N GLN A 11 8.55 9.17 -5.85
CA GLN A 11 9.93 9.49 -6.26
C GLN A 11 10.83 8.26 -6.45
N TYR A 12 10.34 7.06 -6.15
CA TYR A 12 11.15 5.84 -6.16
C TYR A 12 10.94 5.02 -7.44
N LEU A 13 12.04 4.72 -8.13
CA LEU A 13 12.07 3.79 -9.26
C LEU A 13 12.77 2.50 -8.82
N GLU A 14 12.05 1.40 -8.83
CA GLU A 14 12.62 0.08 -8.59
C GLU A 14 12.89 -0.62 -9.93
N THR A 15 14.08 -1.19 -10.08
CA THR A 15 14.48 -1.88 -11.31
C THR A 15 14.92 -3.29 -11.00
N TYR A 16 14.63 -4.18 -11.94
CA TYR A 16 14.94 -5.60 -11.87
C TYR A 16 15.53 -6.01 -13.21
N GLN A 17 16.80 -6.37 -13.22
CA GLN A 17 17.49 -6.89 -14.38
C GLN A 17 17.87 -8.34 -14.12
N TYR A 18 17.34 -9.25 -14.93
CA TYR A 18 17.58 -10.68 -14.80
C TYR A 18 18.61 -11.14 -15.83
N GLN A 19 19.34 -12.20 -15.52
CA GLN A 19 20.32 -12.78 -16.44
C GLN A 19 19.63 -13.42 -17.66
N ASN A 20 18.53 -14.14 -17.44
CA ASN A 20 17.81 -14.88 -18.48
C ASN A 20 16.47 -14.20 -18.84
N ASP A 21 15.92 -14.52 -20.02
CA ASP A 21 14.55 -14.12 -20.39
C ASP A 21 13.51 -15.01 -19.68
N LEU A 22 12.23 -14.63 -19.76
CA LEU A 22 11.14 -15.49 -19.32
C LEU A 22 11.17 -16.81 -20.12
N PRO A 23 11.02 -17.98 -19.45
CA PRO A 23 10.89 -19.23 -20.16
C PRO A 23 9.62 -19.21 -21.02
N GLU A 24 9.68 -19.80 -22.22
CA GLU A 24 8.50 -19.95 -23.07
C GLU A 24 7.40 -20.69 -22.31
N ARG A 25 6.23 -20.06 -22.21
CA ARG A 25 5.08 -20.66 -21.52
C ARG A 25 4.45 -21.70 -22.44
N HIS A 26 4.76 -22.97 -22.24
CA HIS A 26 3.89 -24.04 -22.71
C HIS A 26 2.64 -24.07 -21.82
N PHE A 27 1.53 -23.54 -22.32
CA PHE A 27 0.24 -23.56 -21.62
C PHE A 27 -0.25 -25.01 -21.50
N THR A 28 -0.04 -25.63 -20.34
CA THR A 28 -0.78 -26.85 -19.99
C THR A 28 -2.11 -26.42 -19.35
N ASN A 29 -3.22 -26.76 -20.01
CA ASN A 29 -4.59 -26.44 -19.58
C ASN A 29 -5.06 -27.22 -18.34
N LYS A 30 -4.15 -27.64 -17.44
CA LYS A 30 -4.52 -28.30 -16.19
C LYS A 30 -4.89 -27.26 -15.14
N LYS A 31 -6.17 -26.87 -15.10
CA LYS A 31 -6.79 -26.23 -13.92
C LYS A 31 -6.71 -27.20 -12.74
N GLN A 32 -5.63 -27.15 -11.96
CA GLN A 32 -5.61 -27.77 -10.65
C GLN A 32 -6.67 -27.08 -9.77
N LYS A 33 -7.80 -27.76 -9.53
CA LYS A 33 -8.76 -27.39 -8.49
C LYS A 33 -8.05 -27.54 -7.13
N ARG A 34 -7.38 -26.50 -6.66
CA ARG A 34 -6.92 -26.44 -5.27
C ARG A 34 -8.15 -26.48 -4.36
N SER A 35 -8.22 -27.46 -3.46
CA SER A 35 -9.31 -27.58 -2.49
C SER A 35 -9.40 -26.29 -1.66
N ARG A 36 -10.57 -25.65 -1.68
CA ARG A 36 -10.85 -24.43 -0.90
C ARG A 36 -10.74 -24.68 0.60
N PHE A 37 -10.97 -25.93 1.03
CA PHE A 37 -11.10 -26.35 2.42
C PHE A 37 -9.84 -26.17 3.27
N ILE A 38 -8.64 -26.33 2.72
CA ILE A 38 -7.38 -26.27 3.51
C ILE A 38 -6.98 -24.83 3.91
N ARG A 39 -7.60 -23.80 3.31
CA ARG A 39 -7.15 -22.41 3.48
C ARG A 39 -7.61 -21.72 4.76
N ILE A 40 -8.64 -22.22 5.44
CA ILE A 40 -9.27 -21.49 6.56
C ILE A 40 -8.32 -21.39 7.78
N TYR A 41 -7.46 -22.40 7.97
CA TYR A 41 -6.53 -22.49 9.11
C TYR A 41 -5.04 -22.36 8.72
N ALA A 42 -4.74 -22.29 7.43
CA ALA A 42 -3.35 -22.16 6.98
C ALA A 42 -2.84 -20.73 7.20
N GLN A 43 -1.83 -20.58 8.06
CA GLN A 43 -1.11 -19.31 8.20
C GLN A 43 -0.65 -18.80 6.83
N ARG A 44 -0.72 -17.48 6.63
CA ARG A 44 -0.25 -16.88 5.37
C ARG A 44 1.24 -17.15 5.23
N ARG A 45 1.63 -17.74 4.09
CA ARG A 45 3.04 -17.90 3.72
C ARG A 45 3.79 -16.58 3.86
N VAL A 46 4.97 -16.63 4.47
CA VAL A 46 5.83 -15.46 4.71
C VAL A 46 6.11 -14.68 3.42
N ASP A 47 6.35 -15.37 2.30
CA ASP A 47 6.57 -14.76 0.98
C ASP A 47 5.38 -13.92 0.51
N ASN A 48 4.16 -14.37 0.81
CA ASN A 48 2.94 -13.66 0.46
C ASN A 48 2.78 -12.40 1.32
N VAL A 49 3.09 -12.49 2.61
CA VAL A 49 3.09 -11.34 3.52
C VAL A 49 4.12 -10.30 3.05
N ARG A 50 5.35 -10.72 2.74
CA ARG A 50 6.41 -9.84 2.20
C ARG A 50 5.98 -9.17 0.89
N ARG A 51 5.39 -9.93 -0.04
CA ARG A 51 4.88 -9.38 -1.31
C ARG A 51 3.76 -8.37 -1.09
N GLN A 52 2.78 -8.67 -0.23
CA GLN A 52 1.69 -7.73 0.07
C GLN A 52 2.21 -6.47 0.75
N LYS A 53 3.13 -6.60 1.71
CA LYS A 53 3.82 -5.47 2.34
C LYS A 53 4.49 -4.57 1.32
N LYS A 54 5.27 -5.16 0.40
CA LYS A 54 5.96 -4.39 -0.66
C LYS A 54 4.98 -3.64 -1.56
N GLN A 55 3.91 -4.30 -2.00
CA GLN A 55 2.90 -3.64 -2.84
C GLN A 55 2.14 -2.52 -2.10
N PHE A 56 1.87 -2.71 -0.82
CA PHE A 56 1.25 -1.68 0.00
C PHE A 56 2.17 -0.46 0.19
N ILE A 57 3.46 -0.68 0.45
CA ILE A 57 4.44 0.41 0.53
C ILE A 57 4.47 1.22 -0.77
N ARG A 58 4.50 0.54 -1.92
CA ARG A 58 4.46 1.21 -3.24
C ARG A 58 3.18 2.02 -3.44
N LEU A 59 2.03 1.48 -3.02
CA LEU A 59 0.76 2.19 -3.07
C LEU A 59 0.77 3.48 -2.24
N VAL A 60 1.27 3.41 -1.00
CA VAL A 60 1.36 4.60 -0.14
C VAL A 60 2.37 5.59 -0.70
N ARG A 61 3.57 5.14 -1.07
CA ARG A 61 4.63 6.00 -1.66
C ARG A 61 4.18 6.73 -2.92
N ALA A 62 3.36 6.10 -3.76
CA ALA A 62 2.77 6.75 -4.94
C ALA A 62 1.91 7.97 -4.60
N ASN A 63 1.44 8.11 -3.36
CA ASN A 63 0.63 9.23 -2.88
C ASN A 63 1.40 10.18 -1.93
N LEU A 64 2.70 9.92 -1.68
CA LEU A 64 3.56 10.78 -0.84
C LEU A 64 4.42 11.74 -1.68
N CYS A 65 4.03 12.01 -2.92
CA CYS A 65 4.67 12.99 -3.79
C CYS A 65 3.91 14.32 -3.78
N GLY A 66 4.64 15.43 -3.95
CA GLY A 66 4.10 16.79 -4.02
C GLY A 66 3.90 17.45 -2.65
N ASN A 67 3.23 18.60 -2.65
CA ASN A 67 3.08 19.48 -1.48
C ASN A 67 1.82 19.19 -0.63
N PHE A 68 1.13 18.08 -0.89
CA PHE A 68 -0.10 17.71 -0.19
C PHE A 68 0.13 16.51 0.71
N TYR A 69 0.44 16.77 1.98
CA TYR A 69 0.71 15.70 2.95
C TYR A 69 -0.58 15.13 3.54
N PRO A 70 -0.62 13.81 3.80
CA PRO A 70 -1.77 13.23 4.46
C PRO A 70 -1.79 13.60 5.94
N ALA A 71 -2.98 13.54 6.52
CA ALA A 71 -3.12 13.35 7.96
C ALA A 71 -3.21 11.84 8.26
N LEU A 72 -2.54 11.42 9.33
CA LEU A 72 -2.65 10.07 9.87
C LEU A 72 -3.78 10.06 10.89
N PHE A 73 -4.77 9.22 10.63
CA PHE A 73 -5.90 8.98 11.50
C PHE A 73 -5.83 7.60 12.12
N THR A 74 -6.34 7.51 13.33
CA THR A 74 -6.52 6.28 14.07
C THR A 74 -7.95 6.20 14.58
N PHE A 75 -8.69 5.18 14.15
CA PHE A 75 -10.08 4.94 14.55
C PHE A 75 -10.16 3.68 15.41
N SER A 76 -10.49 3.86 16.69
CA SER A 76 -10.67 2.76 17.64
C SER A 76 -12.13 2.40 17.76
N MET A 77 -12.46 1.13 17.54
CA MET A 77 -13.79 0.61 17.86
C MET A 77 -13.87 0.23 19.34
N VAL A 78 -14.98 0.58 20.00
CA VAL A 78 -15.27 0.10 21.37
C VAL A 78 -15.59 -1.38 21.35
N GLU A 79 -16.46 -1.79 20.42
CA GLU A 79 -16.93 -3.16 20.28
C GLU A 79 -16.01 -4.02 19.41
N SER A 80 -15.88 -5.29 19.80
CA SER A 80 -15.23 -6.30 18.97
C SER A 80 -16.23 -6.90 18.00
N VAL A 81 -16.08 -6.58 16.72
CA VAL A 81 -16.94 -7.08 15.64
C VAL A 81 -16.13 -7.90 14.63
N PRO A 82 -16.77 -8.83 13.90
CA PRO A 82 -16.12 -9.53 12.78
C PRO A 82 -15.55 -8.55 11.74
N VAL A 83 -14.47 -8.96 11.06
CA VAL A 83 -13.76 -8.12 10.08
C VAL A 83 -14.68 -7.62 8.96
N GLU A 84 -15.61 -8.44 8.50
CA GLU A 84 -16.61 -8.08 7.50
C GLU A 84 -17.50 -6.95 7.98
N CYS A 85 -18.00 -7.05 9.22
CA CYS A 85 -18.81 -6.03 9.87
C CYS A 85 -18.00 -4.74 10.04
N ALA A 86 -16.75 -4.84 10.51
CA ALA A 86 -15.84 -3.71 10.65
C ALA A 86 -15.65 -2.97 9.32
N TRP A 87 -15.46 -3.71 8.22
CA TRP A 87 -15.31 -3.12 6.90
C TRP A 87 -16.61 -2.53 6.34
N LYS A 88 -17.78 -3.08 6.69
CA LYS A 88 -19.08 -2.50 6.35
C LYS A 88 -19.26 -1.16 7.06
N ILE A 89 -19.03 -1.14 8.37
CA ILE A 89 -19.02 0.08 9.20
C ILE A 89 -18.08 1.13 8.62
N TRP A 90 -16.84 0.74 8.28
CA TRP A 90 -15.89 1.63 7.63
C TRP A 90 -16.43 2.22 6.32
N SER A 91 -17.10 1.40 5.50
CA SER A 91 -17.65 1.86 4.21
C SER A 91 -18.77 2.87 4.42
N ASP A 92 -19.65 2.63 5.38
CA ASP A 92 -20.76 3.54 5.68
C ASP A 92 -20.26 4.84 6.32
N PHE A 93 -19.25 4.76 7.18
CA PHE A 93 -18.52 5.93 7.68
C PHE A 93 -17.93 6.76 6.53
N ILE A 94 -17.21 6.15 5.59
CA ILE A 94 -16.65 6.87 4.45
C ILE A 94 -17.75 7.54 3.62
N LYS A 95 -18.91 6.91 3.40
CA LYS A 95 -20.05 7.55 2.71
C LYS A 95 -20.54 8.79 3.47
N ARG A 96 -20.67 8.72 4.80
CA ARG A 96 -21.07 9.87 5.63
C ARG A 96 -20.02 10.98 5.58
N ALA A 97 -18.74 10.64 5.69
CA ALA A 97 -17.64 11.59 5.56
C ALA A 97 -17.62 12.27 4.18
N ARG A 98 -17.86 11.51 3.11
CA ARG A 98 -17.99 12.03 1.74
C ARG A 98 -19.14 13.01 1.58
N LYS A 99 -20.30 12.72 2.19
CA LYS A 99 -21.44 13.64 2.20
C LYS A 99 -21.12 14.95 2.92
N ARG A 100 -20.27 14.92 3.96
CA ARG A 100 -19.93 16.09 4.77
C ARG A 100 -18.77 16.92 4.21
N PHE A 101 -17.73 16.27 3.67
CA PHE A 101 -16.45 16.90 3.31
C PHE A 101 -16.17 16.87 1.80
N GLY A 102 -17.04 16.28 0.99
CA GLY A 102 -16.87 16.14 -0.45
C GLY A 102 -16.17 14.85 -0.89
N SER A 103 -16.23 14.59 -2.20
CA SER A 103 -15.78 13.34 -2.83
C SER A 103 -14.30 13.30 -3.21
N ASP A 104 -13.57 14.39 -2.98
CA ASP A 104 -12.26 14.57 -3.59
C ASP A 104 -11.12 14.10 -2.67
N PHE A 105 -11.33 14.08 -1.36
CA PHE A 105 -10.32 13.57 -0.42
C PHE A 105 -9.91 12.14 -0.80
N ARG A 106 -8.69 11.72 -0.48
CA ARG A 106 -8.20 10.35 -0.78
C ARG A 106 -7.93 9.65 0.52
N TYR A 107 -8.06 8.32 0.56
CA TYR A 107 -7.65 7.58 1.75
C TYR A 107 -7.02 6.23 1.43
N ILE A 108 -6.11 5.81 2.31
CA ILE A 108 -5.59 4.44 2.40
C ILE A 108 -5.73 4.02 3.85
N THR A 109 -6.36 2.88 4.10
CA THR A 109 -6.71 2.41 5.44
C THR A 109 -6.29 0.97 5.63
N VAL A 110 -5.68 0.69 6.77
CA VAL A 110 -5.32 -0.64 7.26
C VAL A 110 -6.14 -0.92 8.52
N ILE A 111 -6.60 -2.16 8.66
CA ILE A 111 -7.23 -2.65 9.89
C ILE A 111 -6.18 -3.44 10.70
N GLU A 112 -6.01 -3.11 11.98
CA GLU A 112 -5.33 -3.87 13.04
C GLU A 112 -6.36 -4.24 14.11
N PHE A 113 -5.97 -5.01 15.11
CA PHE A 113 -6.80 -5.32 16.27
C PHE A 113 -6.09 -4.90 17.55
N GLN A 114 -6.83 -4.26 18.45
CA GLN A 114 -6.34 -3.90 19.77
C GLN A 114 -6.08 -5.15 20.62
N LYS A 115 -5.39 -5.00 21.76
CA LYS A 115 -5.18 -6.09 22.72
C LYS A 115 -6.51 -6.76 23.15
N ARG A 116 -7.58 -5.98 23.27
CA ARG A 116 -8.95 -6.44 23.57
C ARG A 116 -9.68 -7.13 22.41
N GLY A 117 -9.05 -7.24 21.24
CA GLY A 117 -9.61 -7.87 20.05
C GLY A 117 -10.43 -6.94 19.13
N ALA A 118 -10.84 -5.76 19.60
CA ALA A 118 -11.63 -4.83 18.79
C ALA A 118 -10.86 -4.28 17.57
N PRO A 119 -11.53 -4.08 16.41
CA PRO A 119 -10.91 -3.49 15.23
C PRO A 119 -10.38 -2.07 15.48
N HIS A 120 -9.23 -1.79 14.88
CA HIS A 120 -8.53 -0.53 14.95
C HIS A 120 -8.05 -0.13 13.57
N PHE A 121 -8.54 0.99 13.03
CA PHE A 121 -8.16 1.42 11.70
C PHE A 121 -7.08 2.48 11.75
N HIS A 122 -5.98 2.26 11.04
CA HIS A 122 -5.02 3.29 10.72
C HIS A 122 -5.24 3.76 9.29
N ALA A 123 -5.46 5.05 9.10
CA ALA A 123 -5.75 5.61 7.79
C ALA A 123 -4.89 6.84 7.49
N LEU A 124 -4.43 6.94 6.25
CA LEU A 124 -3.90 8.19 5.71
C LEU A 124 -4.99 8.85 4.89
N TRP A 125 -5.25 10.12 5.14
CA TRP A 125 -6.24 10.91 4.42
C TRP A 125 -5.58 12.14 3.80
N TRP A 126 -5.79 12.34 2.51
CA TRP A 126 -5.30 13.50 1.75
C TRP A 126 -6.46 14.39 1.34
N GLY A 127 -6.23 15.70 1.24
CA GLY A 127 -7.24 16.64 0.71
C GLY A 127 -8.37 16.97 1.69
N LEU A 128 -8.15 16.76 2.99
CA LEU A 128 -8.99 17.38 4.02
C LEU A 128 -8.47 18.78 4.36
N ASP A 129 -9.36 19.65 4.84
CA ASP A 129 -8.97 20.95 5.38
C ASP A 129 -8.02 20.76 6.59
N SER A 130 -6.88 21.43 6.55
CA SER A 130 -5.90 21.42 7.64
C SER A 130 -6.47 21.90 8.98
N LYS A 131 -7.45 22.83 8.97
CA LYS A 131 -8.13 23.30 10.18
C LYS A 131 -8.98 22.20 10.82
N LEU A 132 -9.67 21.41 9.99
CA LEU A 132 -10.44 20.25 10.45
C LEU A 132 -9.54 19.25 11.18
N VAL A 133 -8.36 18.93 10.62
CA VAL A 133 -7.41 17.99 11.26
C VAL A 133 -6.86 18.56 12.57
N LYS A 134 -6.49 19.85 12.60
CA LYS A 134 -5.93 20.49 13.81
C LYS A 134 -6.95 20.55 14.95
N ASN A 135 -8.20 20.85 14.64
CA ASN A 135 -9.26 21.04 15.63
C ASN A 135 -10.01 19.75 15.96
N GLU A 136 -9.74 18.62 15.30
CA GLU A 136 -10.51 17.38 15.52
C GLU A 136 -10.49 16.92 16.99
N ARG A 137 -9.39 17.16 17.73
CA ARG A 137 -9.30 16.80 19.15
C ARG A 137 -10.23 17.62 20.06
N SER A 138 -10.55 18.86 19.67
CA SER A 138 -11.51 19.71 20.40
C SER A 138 -12.92 19.51 19.87
N ASP A 139 -13.10 19.59 18.55
CA ASP A 139 -14.41 19.71 17.91
C ASP A 139 -15.07 18.35 17.67
N ARG A 140 -14.28 17.27 17.63
CA ARG A 140 -14.73 15.88 17.45
C ARG A 140 -15.61 15.68 16.22
N THR A 141 -15.38 16.47 15.17
CA THR A 141 -16.25 16.47 13.98
C THR A 141 -16.21 15.13 13.26
N ILE A 142 -15.02 14.58 13.00
CA ILE A 142 -14.84 13.28 12.33
C ILE A 142 -15.24 12.15 13.28
N GLN A 143 -14.93 12.25 14.57
CA GLN A 143 -15.37 11.28 15.57
C GLN A 143 -16.88 11.14 15.66
N ASN A 144 -17.62 12.25 15.59
CA ASN A 144 -19.08 12.25 15.61
C ASN A 144 -19.66 11.58 14.35
N ILE A 145 -19.00 11.71 13.20
CA ILE A 145 -19.38 10.99 11.96
C ILE A 145 -19.01 9.50 12.05
N TRP A 146 -17.91 9.17 12.74
CA TRP A 146 -17.48 7.80 13.00
C TRP A 146 -18.48 7.06 13.87
N GLY A 147 -18.74 7.54 15.08
CA GLY A 147 -19.80 7.05 15.97
C GLY A 147 -19.61 5.66 16.59
N TYR A 148 -18.49 4.96 16.32
CA TYR A 148 -18.21 3.61 16.84
C TYR A 148 -17.05 3.56 17.85
N GLY A 149 -16.62 4.72 18.34
CA GLY A 149 -15.57 4.86 19.34
C GLY A 149 -14.75 6.12 19.14
N TYR A 150 -13.45 6.01 19.37
CA TYR A 150 -12.55 7.16 19.44
C TYR A 150 -11.81 7.39 18.12
N VAL A 151 -11.62 8.66 17.75
CA VAL A 151 -10.79 9.07 16.62
C VAL A 151 -9.66 9.96 17.13
N ASP A 152 -8.44 9.64 16.70
CA ASP A 152 -7.29 10.52 16.85
C ASP A 152 -6.69 10.83 15.48
N CYS A 153 -6.06 11.98 15.35
CA CYS A 153 -5.36 12.35 14.13
C CYS A 153 -4.16 13.25 14.37
N ILE A 154 -3.17 13.11 13.50
CA ILE A 154 -2.00 13.95 13.44
C ILE A 154 -1.73 14.37 11.99
N SER A 155 -1.29 15.61 11.81
CA SER A 155 -0.73 16.04 10.53
C SER A 155 0.63 15.35 10.32
N THR A 156 0.96 15.02 9.07
CA THR A 156 2.26 14.42 8.73
C THR A 156 3.07 15.35 7.84
N ASP A 157 4.36 15.07 7.73
CA ASP A 157 5.33 15.76 6.88
C ASP A 157 5.46 15.12 5.48
N GLY A 158 4.64 14.12 5.17
CA GLY A 158 4.73 13.37 3.92
C GLY A 158 5.96 12.46 3.81
N SER A 159 6.69 12.23 4.90
CA SER A 159 7.91 11.42 4.88
C SER A 159 7.67 10.02 4.30
N PRO A 160 8.55 9.52 3.40
CA PRO A 160 8.48 8.16 2.88
C PRO A 160 8.46 7.07 3.95
N ALA A 161 8.97 7.37 5.16
CA ALA A 161 8.91 6.48 6.32
C ALA A 161 7.47 6.14 6.74
N LEU A 162 6.51 7.02 6.45
CA LEU A 162 5.09 6.82 6.74
C LEU A 162 4.53 5.57 6.05
N ALA A 163 5.03 5.26 4.85
CA ALA A 163 4.65 4.04 4.13
C ALA A 163 5.07 2.76 4.90
N GLU A 164 6.27 2.76 5.47
CA GLU A 164 6.76 1.64 6.27
C GLU A 164 6.06 1.54 7.62
N TYR A 165 5.80 2.68 8.24
CA TYR A 165 5.02 2.79 9.48
C TYR A 165 3.63 2.16 9.30
N LEU A 166 2.88 2.56 8.27
CA LEU A 166 1.56 2.00 8.01
C LEU A 166 1.62 0.52 7.58
N ALA A 167 2.66 0.14 6.84
CA ALA A 167 2.88 -1.26 6.45
C ALA A 167 3.18 -2.18 7.65
N LYS A 168 3.74 -1.65 8.75
CA LYS A 168 3.94 -2.40 10.01
C LYS A 168 2.61 -2.84 10.60
N TYR A 169 1.61 -1.94 10.66
CA TYR A 169 0.26 -2.28 11.08
C TYR A 169 -0.34 -3.34 10.18
N MET A 170 -0.25 -3.16 8.85
CA MET A 170 -0.80 -4.13 7.91
C MET A 170 -0.16 -5.51 8.08
N GLN A 171 1.15 -5.56 8.27
CA GLN A 171 1.88 -6.81 8.46
C GLN A 171 1.40 -7.57 9.70
N LYS A 172 1.19 -6.89 10.83
CA LYS A 172 0.65 -7.51 12.04
C LYS A 172 -0.72 -8.13 11.78
N SER A 173 -1.58 -7.40 11.10
CA SER A 173 -2.93 -7.86 10.77
C SER A 173 -2.93 -9.03 9.77
N LEU A 174 -1.96 -9.06 8.84
CA LEU A 174 -1.80 -10.19 7.92
C LEU A 174 -1.42 -11.50 8.62
N SER A 175 -0.76 -11.41 9.77
CA SER A 175 -0.43 -12.57 10.62
C SER A 175 -1.58 -12.99 11.53
N ASP A 176 -2.66 -12.20 11.60
CA ASP A 176 -3.84 -12.50 12.41
C ASP A 176 -4.80 -13.45 11.67
N ASN A 177 -5.18 -14.55 12.33
CA ASN A 177 -6.08 -15.56 11.77
C ASN A 177 -7.46 -14.98 11.38
N ARG A 178 -7.93 -13.93 12.07
CA ARG A 178 -9.21 -13.28 11.77
C ARG A 178 -9.24 -12.63 10.38
N LEU A 179 -8.06 -12.33 9.83
CA LEU A 179 -7.88 -11.79 8.49
C LEU A 179 -7.49 -12.86 7.45
N CYS A 180 -7.47 -14.14 7.80
CA CYS A 180 -7.20 -15.19 6.82
C CYS A 180 -8.22 -15.13 5.67
N GLY A 181 -7.73 -15.07 4.42
CA GLY A 181 -8.57 -14.93 3.23
C GLY A 181 -9.21 -13.54 3.02
N LYS A 182 -9.00 -12.57 3.91
CA LYS A 182 -9.62 -11.24 3.87
C LYS A 182 -8.63 -10.13 3.47
N LYS A 183 -9.14 -8.97 3.06
CA LYS A 183 -8.29 -7.80 2.76
C LYS A 183 -7.84 -7.12 4.05
N ALA A 184 -6.54 -6.89 4.19
CA ALA A 184 -5.95 -6.18 5.33
C ALA A 184 -5.95 -4.65 5.16
N TYR A 185 -6.24 -4.15 3.95
CA TYR A 185 -6.32 -2.73 3.67
C TYR A 185 -7.42 -2.42 2.65
N ARG A 186 -7.87 -1.16 2.63
CA ARG A 186 -8.71 -0.56 1.60
C ARG A 186 -8.13 0.80 1.20
N ALA A 187 -8.46 1.24 -0.01
CA ALA A 187 -8.05 2.54 -0.51
C ALA A 187 -9.19 3.13 -1.34
N SER A 188 -9.30 4.45 -1.41
CA SER A 188 -10.22 5.10 -2.34
C SER A 188 -9.82 4.85 -3.79
N CYS A 189 -10.75 5.03 -4.73
CA CYS A 189 -10.50 4.81 -6.15
C CYS A 189 -9.55 5.86 -6.76
N ASN A 190 -9.58 7.09 -6.23
CA ASN A 190 -8.81 8.24 -6.66
C ASN A 190 -7.38 8.32 -6.07
N VAL A 191 -6.88 7.27 -5.41
CA VAL A 191 -5.46 7.20 -5.03
C VAL A 191 -4.59 6.94 -6.26
N LEU A 192 -3.41 7.55 -6.29
CA LEU A 192 -2.38 7.22 -7.27
C LEU A 192 -1.93 5.77 -7.06
N ARG A 193 -1.69 5.05 -8.16
CA ARG A 193 -1.24 3.66 -8.14
C ARG A 193 0.19 3.59 -8.68
N PRO A 194 1.02 2.68 -8.15
CA PRO A 194 2.34 2.49 -8.71
C PRO A 194 2.24 1.96 -10.13
N VAL A 195 3.07 2.48 -11.03
CA VAL A 195 3.12 2.05 -12.42
C VAL A 195 4.24 1.02 -12.56
N SER A 196 4.00 -0.04 -13.34
CA SER A 196 5.02 -1.06 -13.59
C SER A 196 5.00 -1.51 -15.03
N GLY A 197 6.18 -1.74 -15.60
CA GLY A 197 6.33 -2.24 -16.96
C GLY A 197 7.50 -3.19 -17.10
N THR A 198 7.60 -3.78 -18.30
CA THR A 198 8.65 -4.72 -18.72
C THR A 198 9.29 -4.30 -20.04
N HIS A 199 9.08 -3.05 -20.46
CA HIS A 199 9.57 -2.53 -21.73
C HIS A 199 11.11 -2.39 -21.69
N LYS A 200 11.77 -3.12 -22.59
CA LYS A 200 13.24 -3.15 -22.70
C LYS A 200 13.80 -1.79 -23.14
N ALA A 201 13.10 -1.08 -24.02
CA ALA A 201 13.50 0.26 -24.50
C ALA A 201 13.59 1.27 -23.33
N PHE A 202 12.59 1.32 -22.45
CA PHE A 202 12.65 2.17 -21.26
C PHE A 202 13.83 1.83 -20.36
N PHE A 203 14.12 0.54 -20.19
CA PHE A 203 15.23 0.09 -19.37
C PHE A 203 16.60 0.52 -19.93
N ALA A 204 16.75 0.55 -21.26
CA ALA A 204 17.98 1.02 -21.91
C ALA A 204 18.22 2.52 -21.72
N CYS A 205 17.14 3.31 -21.60
CA CYS A 205 17.19 4.75 -21.38
C CYS A 205 17.16 5.15 -19.90
N ILE A 206 17.25 4.19 -18.97
CA ILE A 206 17.05 4.48 -17.54
C ILE A 206 18.12 5.43 -16.98
N ASP A 207 19.35 5.32 -17.48
CA ASP A 207 20.47 6.18 -17.10
C ASP A 207 20.29 7.63 -17.60
N GLN A 208 19.33 7.90 -18.50
CA GLN A 208 18.95 9.27 -18.91
C GLN A 208 17.94 9.90 -17.93
N VAL A 209 17.30 9.08 -17.09
CA VAL A 209 16.21 9.48 -16.19
C VAL A 209 16.67 9.54 -14.74
N VAL A 210 17.63 8.69 -14.36
CA VAL A 210 18.16 8.58 -13.00
C VAL A 210 19.69 8.52 -13.03
N ASP A 211 20.33 9.29 -12.16
CA ASP A 211 21.78 9.30 -12.05
C ASP A 211 22.28 8.15 -11.15
N LYS A 212 23.55 7.75 -11.32
CA LYS A 212 24.19 6.76 -10.43
C LYS A 212 24.20 7.21 -8.96
N GLN A 213 24.24 8.53 -8.72
CA GLN A 213 24.18 9.11 -7.37
C GLN A 213 22.81 8.96 -6.71
N ASP A 214 21.75 8.67 -7.49
CA ASP A 214 20.39 8.50 -6.98
C ASP A 214 20.12 7.06 -6.50
N ILE A 215 21.09 6.14 -6.63
CA ILE A 215 20.96 4.76 -6.14
C ILE A 215 20.91 4.77 -4.60
N VAL A 216 19.76 4.42 -4.06
CA VAL A 216 19.53 4.29 -2.61
C VAL A 216 19.81 2.87 -2.13
N PHE A 217 19.62 1.88 -2.99
CA PHE A 217 19.78 0.48 -2.63
C PHE A 217 20.12 -0.38 -3.84
N GLU A 218 21.07 -1.29 -3.68
CA GLU A 218 21.40 -2.32 -4.66
C GLU A 218 21.57 -3.67 -3.95
N VAL A 219 21.00 -4.73 -4.53
CA VAL A 219 21.23 -6.10 -4.10
C VAL A 219 21.23 -7.04 -5.29
N LYS A 220 22.03 -8.10 -5.19
CA LYS A 220 22.13 -9.16 -6.18
C LYS A 220 21.70 -10.47 -5.53
N TYR A 221 20.80 -11.22 -6.19
CA TYR A 221 20.33 -12.52 -5.69
C TYR A 221 19.93 -13.41 -6.85
N ASP A 222 19.99 -14.72 -6.65
CA ASP A 222 19.63 -15.69 -7.69
C ASP A 222 18.14 -16.02 -7.66
N VAL A 223 17.56 -16.14 -8.85
CA VAL A 223 16.17 -16.51 -9.04
C VAL A 223 16.11 -17.75 -9.90
N GLN A 224 15.34 -18.73 -9.44
CA GLN A 224 15.10 -19.95 -10.19
C GLN A 224 14.61 -19.61 -11.61
N TYR A 225 15.21 -20.24 -12.63
CA TYR A 225 14.96 -20.05 -14.06
C TYR A 225 15.44 -18.72 -14.66
N LEU A 226 15.33 -17.61 -13.94
CA LEU A 226 15.74 -16.28 -14.44
C LEU A 226 17.23 -15.96 -14.21
N GLY A 227 17.94 -16.80 -13.45
CA GLY A 227 19.35 -16.61 -13.12
C GLY A 227 19.57 -15.45 -12.14
N ARG A 228 20.74 -14.83 -12.21
CA ARG A 228 21.11 -13.73 -11.30
C ARG A 228 20.25 -12.48 -11.56
N CYS A 229 19.64 -11.95 -10.51
CA CYS A 229 18.87 -10.70 -10.55
C CYS A 229 19.68 -9.57 -9.91
N ILE A 230 19.80 -8.44 -10.61
CA ILE A 230 20.28 -7.17 -10.08
C ILE A 230 19.05 -6.32 -9.78
N TYR A 231 18.81 -6.05 -8.50
CA TYR A 231 17.73 -5.19 -8.05
C TYR A 231 18.28 -3.87 -7.54
N LYS A 232 17.79 -2.76 -8.09
CA LYS A 232 18.18 -1.41 -7.67
C LYS A 232 16.96 -0.56 -7.33
N ILE A 233 17.14 0.37 -6.39
CA ILE A 233 16.16 1.42 -6.08
C ILE A 233 16.85 2.75 -6.31
N TYR A 234 16.25 3.58 -7.15
CA TYR A 234 16.65 4.95 -7.37
C TYR A 234 15.65 5.89 -6.69
N LYS A 235 16.13 6.99 -6.12
CA LYS A 235 15.29 8.09 -5.64
C LYS A 235 15.49 9.28 -6.59
N SER A 236 14.58 9.45 -7.52
CA SER A 236 14.67 10.56 -8.47
C SER A 236 14.41 11.90 -7.78
N ARG A 237 15.26 12.89 -8.05
CA ARG A 237 15.10 14.27 -7.58
C ARG A 237 13.95 14.99 -8.30
N ASN A 238 13.73 14.64 -9.56
CA ASN A 238 12.61 15.10 -10.35
C ASN A 238 11.48 14.08 -10.17
N ALA A 239 10.45 14.43 -9.39
CA ALA A 239 9.27 13.59 -9.31
C ALA A 239 8.75 13.38 -10.74
N PRO A 240 8.69 12.14 -11.25
CA PRO A 240 8.00 11.95 -12.49
C PRO A 240 6.53 12.01 -12.18
N VAL A 241 5.97 13.21 -12.35
CA VAL A 241 4.64 13.32 -12.94
C VAL A 241 4.76 12.55 -14.25
N ASP A 242 4.25 11.33 -14.22
CA ASP A 242 4.01 10.47 -15.37
C ASP A 242 5.17 10.35 -16.38
N ILE A 243 6.25 9.63 -16.01
CA ILE A 243 7.18 9.07 -17.02
C ILE A 243 6.45 8.08 -17.97
N ILE A 244 5.21 7.70 -17.67
CA ILE A 244 4.47 6.61 -18.31
C ILE A 244 3.02 7.03 -18.62
N ASN A 245 2.82 8.28 -19.05
CA ASN A 245 1.63 8.64 -19.84
C ASN A 245 2.07 9.00 -21.26
#